data_AF-A0A2R5HJH4-F1
#
_entry.id   AF-A0A2R5HJH4-F1
#
_cell.length_a   1.000
_cell.length_b   1.000
_cell.length_c   1.000
_cell.angle_alpha   90.00
_cell.angle_beta   90.00
_cell.angle_gamma   90.00
#
_symmetry.space_group_name_H-M   'P 1'
#
loop_
_entity.id
_entity.type
_entity.pdbx_description
1 polymer ?
#
loop_
_entity_poly.entity_id
_entity_poly.type
_entity_poly.pdbx_seq_one_letter_code
_entity_poly.pdbx_strand_id
1 'polypeptide(L)'
;MITVLSILSSIAVIVYSIITYWQYQLSKKQHHNLLVISQLNKQKDDFIRWFYDYLHMTQLALRHSIQYHMDLLEEAYYADKDLTSDFNSERRQERISENARFYDRCITDIDYQMIRLNFVIDDRYPYLGDAKKSILASHALLEKELNGFSDYIHHDLKEKVRAAESYEAFRELMAEARENARETRARIDACNREMGKGVRDDIHLLEDQILKHVGKKITMKLDN
;
A
#
# COMPACT_ATOMS: atom_id res chain seq x y z
N MET A 1 -65.24 31.11 -31.04
CA MET A 1 -65.09 30.11 -29.98
C MET A 1 -63.91 29.14 -30.18
N ILE A 2 -63.13 29.23 -31.27
CA ILE A 2 -62.01 28.29 -31.58
C ILE A 2 -60.66 28.77 -31.02
N THR A 3 -60.52 30.05 -30.67
CA THR A 3 -59.25 30.69 -30.27
C THR A 3 -58.83 30.42 -28.82
N VAL A 4 -59.78 30.40 -27.87
CA VAL A 4 -59.44 30.19 -26.44
C VAL A 4 -59.00 28.75 -26.17
N LEU A 5 -59.62 27.77 -26.84
CA LEU A 5 -59.30 26.36 -26.69
C LEU A 5 -57.92 26.03 -27.28
N SER A 6 -57.54 26.64 -28.41
CA SER A 6 -56.22 26.43 -29.03
C SER A 6 -55.10 27.08 -28.20
N ILE A 7 -55.36 28.23 -27.59
CA ILE A 7 -54.42 28.89 -26.66
C ILE A 7 -54.20 28.02 -25.42
N LEU A 8 -55.27 27.52 -24.79
CA LEU A 8 -55.19 26.62 -23.64
C LEU A 8 -54.47 25.30 -23.97
N SER A 9 -54.75 24.72 -25.14
CA SER A 9 -54.06 23.54 -25.66
C SER A 9 -52.55 23.80 -25.85
N SER A 10 -52.17 24.95 -26.40
CA SER A 10 -50.77 25.31 -26.64
C SER A 10 -50.02 25.52 -25.32
N ILE A 11 -50.66 26.18 -24.35
CA ILE A 11 -50.10 26.35 -23.00
C ILE A 11 -49.93 24.99 -22.32
N ALA A 12 -50.90 24.08 -22.43
CA ALA A 12 -50.82 22.74 -21.86
C ALA A 12 -49.64 21.93 -22.43
N VAL A 13 -49.38 22.01 -23.75
CA VAL A 13 -48.23 21.35 -24.40
C VAL A 13 -46.90 21.94 -23.92
N ILE A 14 -46.82 23.26 -23.76
CA ILE A 14 -45.61 23.93 -23.24
C ILE A 14 -45.34 23.51 -21.79
N VAL A 15 -46.37 23.55 -20.93
CA VAL A 15 -46.26 23.13 -19.52
C VAL A 15 -45.85 21.67 -19.42
N TYR A 16 -46.46 20.78 -20.21
CA TYR A 16 -46.09 19.37 -20.24
C TYR A 16 -44.63 19.17 -20.64
N SER A 17 -44.17 19.88 -21.69
CA SER A 17 -42.79 19.80 -22.17
C SER A 17 -41.77 20.30 -21.14
N ILE A 18 -42.09 21.36 -20.38
CA ILE A 18 -41.27 21.85 -19.26
C ILE A 18 -41.19 20.79 -18.15
N ILE A 19 -42.30 20.16 -17.78
CA ILE A 19 -42.34 19.10 -16.77
C ILE A 19 -41.50 17.90 -17.22
N THR A 20 -41.66 17.44 -18.46
CA THR A 20 -40.89 16.31 -19.01
C THR A 20 -39.40 16.62 -19.06
N TYR A 21 -39.02 17.84 -19.45
CA TYR A 21 -37.61 18.28 -19.43
C TYR A 21 -37.03 18.31 -18.01
N TRP A 22 -37.80 18.80 -17.03
CA TRP A 22 -37.40 18.78 -15.63
C TRP A 22 -37.21 17.36 -15.09
N GLN A 23 -38.12 16.44 -15.40
CA GLN A 23 -38.02 15.03 -15.03
C GLN A 23 -36.79 14.37 -15.67
N TYR A 24 -36.50 14.69 -16.94
CA TYR A 24 -35.29 14.22 -17.62
C TYR A 24 -34.01 14.71 -16.93
N GLN A 25 -33.93 16.00 -16.57
CA GLN A 25 -32.76 16.55 -15.87
C GLN A 25 -32.59 15.95 -14.47
N LEU A 26 -33.69 15.73 -13.74
CA LEU A 26 -33.68 15.03 -12.45
C LEU A 26 -33.18 13.58 -12.59
N SER A 27 -33.70 12.82 -13.55
CA SER A 27 -33.27 11.45 -13.81
C SER A 27 -31.80 11.39 -14.22
N LYS A 28 -31.35 12.29 -15.10
CA LYS A 28 -29.94 12.41 -15.51
C LYS A 28 -29.02 12.66 -14.32
N LYS A 29 -29.40 13.57 -13.42
CA LYS A 29 -28.66 13.87 -12.19
C LYS A 29 -28.62 12.67 -11.23
N GLN A 30 -29.72 11.93 -11.11
CA GLN A 30 -29.80 10.70 -10.31
C GLN A 30 -28.90 9.59 -10.86
N HIS A 31 -28.91 9.37 -12.17
CA HIS A 31 -28.03 8.39 -12.83
C HIS A 31 -26.57 8.77 -12.69
N HIS A 32 -26.23 10.05 -12.86
CA HIS A 32 -24.86 10.53 -12.65
C HIS A 32 -24.39 10.28 -11.21
N ASN A 33 -25.21 10.59 -10.20
CA ASN A 33 -24.85 10.34 -8.80
C ASN A 33 -24.66 8.84 -8.50
N LEU A 34 -25.49 7.96 -9.07
CA LEU A 34 -25.33 6.50 -8.92
C LEU A 34 -24.02 6.00 -9.53
N LEU A 35 -23.64 6.51 -10.71
CA LEU A 35 -22.37 6.17 -11.34
C LEU A 35 -21.17 6.65 -10.52
N VAL A 36 -21.21 7.89 -10.01
CA VAL A 36 -20.15 8.44 -9.15
C VAL A 36 -20.01 7.61 -7.87
N ILE A 37 -21.10 7.28 -7.18
CA ILE A 37 -21.05 6.42 -5.99
C ILE A 37 -20.45 5.05 -6.31
N SER A 38 -20.86 4.44 -7.43
CA SER A 38 -20.31 3.15 -7.86
C SER A 38 -18.80 3.22 -8.16
N GLN A 39 -18.33 4.31 -8.75
CA GLN A 39 -16.91 4.53 -9.02
C GLN A 39 -16.12 4.72 -7.72
N LEU A 40 -16.62 5.52 -6.78
CA LEU A 40 -15.97 5.75 -5.49
C LEU A 40 -15.91 4.47 -4.63
N ASN A 41 -16.98 3.68 -4.60
CA ASN A 41 -16.98 2.38 -3.91
C ASN A 41 -15.94 1.43 -4.52
N LYS A 42 -15.89 1.33 -5.86
CA LYS A 42 -14.90 0.48 -6.52
C LYS A 42 -13.48 0.95 -6.23
N GLN A 43 -13.21 2.26 -6.30
CA GLN A 43 -11.91 2.82 -5.97
C GLN A 43 -11.50 2.51 -4.53
N LYS A 44 -12.45 2.59 -3.57
CA LYS A 44 -12.21 2.20 -2.18
C LYS A 44 -11.79 0.73 -2.07
N ASP A 45 -12.54 -0.18 -2.68
CA ASP A 45 -12.30 -1.61 -2.57
C ASP A 45 -10.98 -2.02 -3.25
N ASP A 46 -10.72 -1.48 -4.44
CA ASP A 46 -9.47 -1.71 -5.18
C ASP A 46 -8.25 -1.17 -4.38
N PHE A 47 -8.39 -0.01 -3.74
CA PHE A 47 -7.36 0.58 -2.89
C PHE A 47 -7.09 -0.23 -1.63
N ILE A 48 -8.13 -0.65 -0.91
CA ILE A 48 -7.99 -1.46 0.31
C ILE A 48 -7.27 -2.77 -0.01
N ARG A 49 -7.68 -3.45 -1.09
CA ARG A 49 -7.03 -4.70 -1.52
C ARG A 49 -5.56 -4.47 -1.85
N TRP A 50 -5.28 -3.47 -2.69
CA TRP A 50 -3.91 -3.12 -3.05
C TRP A 50 -3.04 -2.78 -1.82
N PHE A 51 -3.60 -2.06 -0.85
CA PHE A 51 -2.89 -1.65 0.36
C PHE A 51 -2.48 -2.84 1.23
N TYR A 52 -3.38 -3.83 1.39
CA TYR A 52 -3.04 -5.06 2.11
C TYR A 52 -2.01 -5.91 1.37
N ASP A 53 -2.10 -6.01 0.05
CA ASP A 53 -1.10 -6.70 -0.78
C ASP A 53 0.28 -6.02 -0.62
N TYR A 54 0.33 -4.69 -0.69
CA TYR A 54 1.54 -3.91 -0.46
C TYR A 54 2.13 -4.17 0.93
N LEU A 55 1.33 -4.03 2.00
CA LEU A 55 1.78 -4.29 3.37
C LEU A 55 2.34 -5.70 3.54
N HIS A 56 1.66 -6.71 2.99
CA HIS A 56 2.14 -8.08 3.05
C HIS A 56 3.50 -8.25 2.38
N MET A 57 3.70 -7.66 1.19
CA MET A 57 4.97 -7.72 0.48
C MET A 57 6.10 -7.03 1.25
N THR A 58 5.84 -5.86 1.86
CA THR A 58 6.85 -5.18 2.69
C THR A 58 7.32 -6.02 3.88
N GLN A 59 6.40 -6.77 4.50
CA GLN A 59 6.73 -7.67 5.61
C GLN A 59 7.57 -8.87 5.16
N LEU A 60 7.26 -9.42 3.97
CA LEU A 60 8.05 -10.50 3.37
C LEU A 60 9.45 -10.02 2.99
N ALA A 61 9.57 -8.85 2.34
CA ALA A 61 10.86 -8.26 1.99
C ALA A 61 11.75 -8.07 3.21
N LEU A 62 11.21 -7.50 4.29
CA LEU A 62 11.94 -7.30 5.55
C LEU A 62 12.42 -8.63 6.13
N ARG A 63 11.54 -9.63 6.20
CA ARG A 63 11.89 -10.95 6.73
C ARG A 63 13.02 -11.60 5.93
N HIS A 64 12.89 -11.65 4.61
CA HIS A 64 13.86 -12.32 3.75
C HIS A 64 15.17 -11.54 3.65
N SER A 65 15.14 -10.20 3.69
CA SER A 65 16.35 -9.37 3.79
C SER A 65 17.13 -9.69 5.06
N ILE A 66 16.48 -9.65 6.22
CA ILE A 66 17.13 -9.97 7.50
C ILE A 66 17.72 -11.38 7.46
N GLN A 67 16.95 -12.38 7.03
CA GLN A 67 17.45 -13.76 6.96
C GLN A 67 18.63 -13.91 6.00
N TYR A 68 18.54 -13.32 4.81
CA TYR A 68 19.59 -13.34 3.80
C TYR A 68 20.91 -12.76 4.34
N HIS A 69 20.89 -11.54 4.86
CA HIS A 69 22.11 -10.88 5.34
C HIS A 69 22.68 -11.55 6.60
N MET A 70 21.83 -12.10 7.46
CA MET A 70 22.29 -12.90 8.61
C MET A 70 22.96 -14.20 8.18
N ASP A 71 22.38 -14.95 7.22
CA ASP A 71 22.99 -16.17 6.68
C ASP A 71 24.32 -15.86 5.97
N LEU A 72 24.43 -14.72 5.27
CA LEU A 72 25.68 -14.25 4.67
C LEU A 72 26.77 -13.93 5.70
N LEU A 73 26.38 -13.35 6.85
CA LEU A 73 27.29 -13.05 7.93
C LEU A 73 27.80 -14.34 8.59
N GLU A 74 26.93 -15.33 8.79
CA GLU A 74 27.35 -16.67 9.24
C GLU A 74 28.32 -17.30 8.25
N GLU A 75 28.02 -17.25 6.96
CA GLU A 75 28.89 -17.81 5.93
C GLU A 75 30.27 -17.15 5.90
N ALA A 76 30.34 -15.83 6.10
CA ALA A 76 31.61 -15.12 6.18
C ALA A 76 32.53 -15.63 7.30
N TYR A 77 31.97 -16.05 8.44
CA TYR A 77 32.74 -16.65 9.53
C TYR A 77 33.23 -18.06 9.18
N TYR A 78 32.33 -18.93 8.74
CA TYR A 78 32.66 -20.35 8.53
C TYR A 78 33.56 -20.57 7.31
N ALA A 79 33.43 -19.74 6.27
CA ALA A 79 34.28 -19.79 5.09
C ALA A 79 35.75 -19.49 5.41
N ASP A 80 36.02 -18.56 6.34
CA ASP A 80 37.38 -18.15 6.69
C ASP A 80 38.10 -19.13 7.64
N LYS A 81 37.34 -19.99 8.33
CA LYS A 81 37.86 -20.97 9.30
C LYS A 81 38.07 -22.37 8.72
N ASP A 82 37.98 -22.54 7.40
CA ASP A 82 38.03 -23.86 6.72
C ASP A 82 37.06 -24.91 7.32
N LEU A 83 35.96 -24.46 7.93
CA LEU A 83 34.89 -25.30 8.49
C LEU A 83 33.83 -25.64 7.42
N THR A 84 34.18 -25.50 6.14
CA THR A 84 33.28 -25.60 4.97
C THR A 84 33.06 -27.03 4.48
N SER A 85 33.75 -28.03 5.05
CA SER A 85 33.67 -29.43 4.62
C SER A 85 32.44 -30.20 5.14
N ASP A 86 31.52 -29.55 5.85
CA ASP A 86 30.35 -30.19 6.45
C ASP A 86 29.07 -30.00 5.62
N PHE A 87 28.17 -30.99 5.69
CA PHE A 87 26.78 -30.96 5.18
C PHE A 87 26.01 -29.66 5.57
N ASN A 88 26.42 -29.00 6.65
CA ASN A 88 25.86 -27.72 7.10
C ASN A 88 26.22 -26.54 6.17
N SER A 89 27.31 -26.64 5.41
CA SER A 89 27.77 -25.64 4.44
C SER A 89 26.86 -25.62 3.20
N GLU A 90 26.59 -26.78 2.60
CA GLU A 90 25.67 -26.88 1.43
C GLU A 90 24.27 -26.39 1.76
N ARG A 91 23.73 -26.78 2.92
CA ARG A 91 22.41 -26.32 3.38
C ARG A 91 22.38 -24.81 3.65
N ARG A 92 23.49 -24.20 4.12
CA ARG A 92 23.57 -22.75 4.31
C ARG A 92 23.59 -22.02 2.97
N GLN A 93 24.38 -22.50 2.02
CA GLN A 93 24.46 -21.97 0.66
C GLN A 93 23.10 -22.04 -0.06
N GLU A 94 22.36 -23.14 0.09
CA GLU A 94 20.99 -23.26 -0.43
C GLU A 94 20.06 -22.22 0.18
N ARG A 95 20.04 -22.05 1.51
CA ARG A 95 19.23 -21.01 2.19
C ARG A 95 19.59 -19.60 1.72
N ILE A 96 20.88 -19.30 1.58
CA ILE A 96 21.34 -17.99 1.08
C ILE A 96 20.80 -17.75 -0.32
N SER A 97 20.92 -18.74 -1.22
CA SER A 97 20.42 -18.64 -2.59
C SER A 97 18.89 -18.48 -2.64
N GLU A 98 18.15 -19.25 -1.83
CA GLU A 98 16.70 -19.13 -1.74
C GLU A 98 16.28 -17.74 -1.22
N ASN A 99 16.85 -17.31 -0.09
CA ASN A 99 16.53 -16.03 0.53
C ASN A 99 16.90 -14.86 -0.38
N ALA A 100 18.02 -14.93 -1.12
CA ALA A 100 18.39 -13.92 -2.11
C ALA A 100 17.32 -13.80 -3.21
N ARG A 101 16.92 -14.91 -3.82
CA ARG A 101 15.89 -14.91 -4.89
C ARG A 101 14.53 -14.41 -4.39
N PHE A 102 14.14 -14.79 -3.17
CA PHE A 102 12.90 -14.31 -2.57
C PHE A 102 12.96 -12.83 -2.26
N TYR A 103 14.08 -12.36 -1.69
CA TYR A 103 14.29 -10.94 -1.42
C TYR A 103 14.22 -10.10 -2.70
N ASP A 104 14.95 -10.47 -3.75
CA ASP A 104 14.95 -9.77 -5.04
C ASP A 104 13.54 -9.69 -5.64
N ARG A 105 12.79 -10.80 -5.57
CA ARG A 105 11.40 -10.85 -6.02
C ARG A 105 10.52 -9.91 -5.21
N CYS A 106 10.63 -9.93 -3.88
CA CYS A 106 9.82 -9.07 -3.03
C CYS A 106 10.10 -7.59 -3.28
N ILE A 107 11.35 -7.18 -3.45
CA ILE A 107 11.70 -5.80 -3.81
C ILE A 107 11.08 -5.41 -5.15
N THR A 108 11.24 -6.26 -6.17
CA THR A 108 10.64 -6.03 -7.49
C THR A 108 9.11 -5.90 -7.43
N ASP A 109 8.45 -6.76 -6.64
CA ASP A 109 7.01 -6.74 -6.46
C ASP A 109 6.54 -5.47 -5.72
N ILE A 110 7.32 -4.99 -4.73
CA ILE A 110 7.06 -3.75 -4.00
C ILE A 110 7.17 -2.54 -4.94
N ASP A 111 8.22 -2.47 -5.75
CA ASP A 111 8.41 -1.40 -6.75
C ASP A 111 7.24 -1.37 -7.74
N TYR A 112 6.82 -2.56 -8.17
CA TYR A 112 5.64 -2.70 -9.01
C TYR A 112 4.36 -2.20 -8.32
N GLN A 113 4.18 -2.45 -7.01
CA GLN A 113 3.06 -1.87 -6.27
C GLN A 113 3.14 -0.34 -6.24
N MET A 114 4.31 0.26 -6.11
CA MET A 114 4.48 1.73 -6.15
C MET A 114 4.12 2.32 -7.51
N ILE A 115 4.47 1.65 -8.60
CA ILE A 115 4.00 2.03 -9.94
C ILE A 115 2.46 1.93 -10.00
N ARG A 116 1.88 0.88 -9.42
CA ARG A 116 0.43 0.64 -9.40
C ARG A 116 -0.37 1.60 -8.54
N LEU A 117 0.22 2.18 -7.50
CA LEU A 117 -0.44 3.13 -6.60
C LEU A 117 -1.15 4.25 -7.38
N ASN A 118 -0.50 4.78 -8.41
CA ASN A 118 -1.07 5.84 -9.27
C ASN A 118 -2.25 5.39 -10.15
N PHE A 119 -2.38 4.09 -10.41
CA PHE A 119 -3.52 3.54 -11.17
C PHE A 119 -4.69 3.18 -10.27
N VAL A 120 -4.42 2.81 -9.02
CA VAL A 120 -5.43 2.46 -8.03
C VAL A 120 -6.07 3.71 -7.42
N ILE A 121 -5.29 4.77 -7.24
CA ILE A 121 -5.80 6.08 -6.82
C ILE A 121 -6.10 6.92 -8.05
N ASP A 122 -7.38 7.15 -8.32
CA ASP A 122 -7.83 8.06 -9.37
C ASP A 122 -7.62 9.51 -8.93
N ASP A 123 -6.64 10.20 -9.53
CA ASP A 123 -6.31 11.60 -9.23
C ASP A 123 -7.48 12.57 -9.50
N ARG A 124 -8.53 12.15 -10.24
CA ARG A 124 -9.76 12.95 -10.43
C ARG A 124 -10.61 13.03 -9.17
N TYR A 125 -10.38 12.13 -8.20
CA TYR A 125 -11.11 12.02 -6.94
C TYR A 125 -10.11 12.00 -5.77
N PRO A 126 -9.66 13.17 -5.29
CA PRO A 126 -8.47 13.33 -4.44
C PRO A 126 -8.66 12.93 -2.97
N TYR A 127 -9.50 11.93 -2.69
CA TYR A 127 -9.86 11.51 -1.34
C TYR A 127 -8.80 10.65 -0.64
N LEU A 128 -7.81 10.16 -1.39
CA LEU A 128 -6.71 9.32 -0.88
C LEU A 128 -5.35 10.05 -0.95
N GLY A 129 -5.37 11.38 -0.94
CA GLY A 129 -4.18 12.21 -1.14
C GLY A 129 -3.18 12.09 0.01
N ASP A 130 -3.64 12.04 1.26
CA ASP A 130 -2.77 11.96 2.43
C ASP A 130 -2.33 10.52 2.69
N ALA A 131 -3.17 9.54 2.37
CA ALA A 131 -2.82 8.14 2.27
C ALA A 131 -1.69 7.93 1.27
N LYS A 132 -1.80 8.49 0.05
CA LYS A 132 -0.74 8.41 -0.97
C LYS A 132 0.59 8.99 -0.47
N LYS A 133 0.57 10.17 0.16
CA LYS A 133 1.78 10.76 0.75
C LYS A 133 2.38 9.88 1.84
N SER A 134 1.54 9.36 2.74
CA SER A 134 1.97 8.50 3.85
C SER A 134 2.57 7.18 3.36
N ILE A 135 1.98 6.59 2.31
CA ILE A 135 2.49 5.40 1.64
C ILE A 135 3.86 5.65 1.02
N LEU A 136 4.01 6.75 0.27
CA LEU A 136 5.29 7.10 -0.34
C LEU A 136 6.38 7.37 0.71
N ALA A 137 6.04 8.06 1.80
CA ALA A 137 6.96 8.28 2.91
C ALA A 137 7.36 6.96 3.59
N SER A 138 6.39 6.06 3.83
CA SER A 138 6.64 4.74 4.40
C SER A 138 7.49 3.86 3.50
N HIS A 139 7.29 3.94 2.19
CA HIS A 139 8.10 3.22 1.21
C HIS A 139 9.55 3.73 1.19
N ALA A 140 9.75 5.05 1.15
CA ALA A 140 11.10 5.63 1.19
C ALA A 140 11.85 5.26 2.49
N LEU A 141 11.14 5.18 3.63
CA LEU A 141 11.74 4.70 4.87
C LEU A 141 12.09 3.21 4.79
N LEU A 142 11.21 2.37 4.23
CA LEU A 142 11.49 0.95 4.04
C LEU A 142 12.77 0.73 3.24
N GLU A 143 12.92 1.41 2.10
CA GLU A 143 14.13 1.33 1.27
C GLU A 143 15.37 1.76 2.07
N LYS A 144 15.27 2.90 2.76
CA LYS A 144 16.37 3.43 3.57
C LYS A 144 16.80 2.46 4.67
N GLU A 145 15.84 1.86 5.37
CA GLU A 145 16.11 0.94 6.49
C GLU A 145 16.66 -0.41 6.01
N LEU A 146 16.14 -0.95 4.90
CA LEU A 146 16.67 -2.17 4.30
C LEU A 146 18.10 -1.98 3.78
N ASN A 147 18.35 -0.87 3.07
CA ASN A 147 19.70 -0.54 2.59
C ASN A 147 20.66 -0.29 3.75
N GLY A 148 20.23 0.48 4.76
CA GLY A 148 21.05 0.75 5.95
C GLY A 148 21.39 -0.52 6.73
N PHE A 149 20.47 -1.46 6.85
CA PHE A 149 20.74 -2.77 7.45
C PHE A 149 21.73 -3.59 6.61
N SER A 150 21.51 -3.67 5.29
CA SER A 150 22.42 -4.34 4.35
C SER A 150 23.84 -3.79 4.45
N ASP A 151 23.99 -2.46 4.40
CA ASP A 151 25.28 -1.77 4.45
C ASP A 151 26.01 -2.04 5.76
N TYR A 152 25.31 -1.96 6.89
CA TYR A 152 25.88 -2.26 8.19
C TYR A 152 26.37 -3.71 8.29
N ILE A 153 25.61 -4.68 7.77
CA ILE A 153 26.04 -6.08 7.76
C ILE A 153 27.28 -6.25 6.86
N HIS A 154 27.25 -5.70 5.65
CA HIS A 154 28.27 -5.95 4.63
C HIS A 154 29.58 -5.18 4.85
N HIS A 155 29.51 -3.96 5.38
CA HIS A 155 30.68 -3.11 5.55
C HIS A 155 31.21 -3.13 6.99
N ASP A 156 30.34 -3.11 7.99
CA ASP A 156 30.77 -2.93 9.38
C ASP A 156 30.97 -4.26 10.11
N LEU A 157 30.08 -5.24 9.91
CA LEU A 157 30.13 -6.50 10.63
C LEU A 157 30.89 -7.62 9.90
N LYS A 158 30.79 -7.69 8.57
CA LYS A 158 31.41 -8.78 7.80
C LYS A 158 32.91 -8.94 8.06
N GLU A 159 33.66 -7.83 8.06
CA GLU A 159 35.11 -7.86 8.29
C GLU A 159 35.45 -8.17 9.75
N LYS A 160 34.68 -7.66 10.71
CA LYS A 160 34.83 -8.01 12.13
C LYS A 160 34.59 -9.50 12.38
N VAL A 161 33.60 -10.08 11.69
CA VAL A 161 33.25 -11.49 11.79
C VAL A 161 34.34 -12.38 11.20
N ARG A 162 34.94 -12.00 10.07
CA ARG A 162 36.11 -12.71 9.51
C ARG A 162 37.29 -12.66 10.48
N ALA A 163 37.55 -11.49 11.08
CA ALA A 163 38.61 -11.30 12.04
C ALA A 163 38.35 -11.94 13.43
N ALA A 164 37.17 -12.54 13.66
CA ALA A 164 36.85 -13.12 14.96
C ALA A 164 37.76 -14.32 15.28
N GLU A 165 38.51 -14.22 16.38
CA GLU A 165 39.47 -15.26 16.81
C GLU A 165 38.80 -16.45 17.50
N SER A 166 37.61 -16.25 18.08
CA SER A 166 36.85 -17.27 18.81
C SER A 166 35.38 -17.33 18.40
N TYR A 167 34.74 -18.46 18.70
CA TYR A 167 33.30 -18.63 18.50
C TYR A 167 32.48 -17.71 19.41
N GLU A 168 32.96 -17.40 20.63
CA GLU A 168 32.33 -16.41 21.51
C GLU A 168 32.30 -15.02 20.87
N ALA A 169 33.42 -14.55 20.32
CA ALA A 169 33.49 -13.24 19.65
C ALA A 169 32.55 -13.18 18.43
N PHE A 170 32.47 -14.25 17.65
CA PHE A 170 31.49 -14.36 16.56
C PHE A 170 30.04 -14.29 17.08
N ARG A 171 29.74 -14.97 18.18
CA ARG A 171 28.39 -14.97 18.77
C ARG A 171 27.96 -13.58 19.25
N GLU A 172 28.89 -12.79 19.78
CA GLU A 172 28.66 -11.40 20.18
C GLU A 172 28.34 -10.51 18.97
N LEU A 173 29.12 -10.61 17.89
CA LEU A 173 28.86 -9.88 16.64
C LEU A 173 27.51 -10.28 16.02
N MET A 174 27.14 -11.57 16.08
CA MET A 174 25.82 -12.04 15.65
C MET A 174 24.70 -11.55 16.58
N ALA A 175 24.96 -11.29 17.85
CA ALA A 175 23.98 -10.68 18.76
C ALA A 175 23.78 -9.20 18.43
N GLU A 176 24.86 -8.47 18.11
CA GLU A 176 24.83 -7.09 17.62
C GLU A 176 24.00 -6.99 16.33
N ALA A 177 24.25 -7.87 15.35
CA ALA A 177 23.49 -7.95 14.11
C ALA A 177 21.99 -8.20 14.34
N ARG A 178 21.65 -9.11 15.27
CA ARG A 178 20.25 -9.40 15.64
C ARG A 178 19.57 -8.22 16.31
N GLU A 179 20.29 -7.44 17.11
CA GLU A 179 19.73 -6.25 17.74
C GLU A 179 19.45 -5.17 16.70
N ASN A 180 20.38 -4.91 15.79
CA ASN A 180 20.12 -4.00 14.67
C ASN A 180 18.92 -4.47 13.81
N ALA A 181 18.82 -5.77 13.52
CA ALA A 181 17.66 -6.31 12.80
C ALA A 181 16.33 -6.07 13.55
N ARG A 182 16.31 -6.18 14.89
CA ARG A 182 15.13 -5.87 15.72
C ARG A 182 14.78 -4.40 15.67
N GLU A 183 15.76 -3.52 15.78
CA GLU A 183 15.55 -2.08 15.72
C GLU A 183 15.04 -1.65 14.34
N THR A 184 15.65 -2.16 13.26
CA THR A 184 15.22 -1.94 11.87
C THR A 184 13.76 -2.35 11.69
N ARG A 185 13.40 -3.55 12.16
CA ARG A 185 12.01 -4.01 12.15
C ARG A 185 11.09 -3.11 12.96
N ALA A 186 11.49 -2.68 14.15
CA ALA A 186 10.68 -1.82 14.99
C ALA A 186 10.41 -0.45 14.34
N ARG A 187 11.40 0.14 13.65
CA ARG A 187 11.26 1.39 12.90
C ARG A 187 10.28 1.24 11.73
N ILE A 188 10.38 0.16 10.96
CA ILE A 188 9.45 -0.14 9.86
C ILE A 188 8.03 -0.39 10.39
N ASP A 189 7.88 -1.18 11.46
CA ASP A 189 6.57 -1.47 12.07
C ASP A 189 5.92 -0.21 12.67
N ALA A 190 6.70 0.72 13.20
CA ALA A 190 6.19 2.03 13.64
C ALA A 190 5.66 2.84 12.44
N CYS A 191 6.43 2.93 11.37
CA CYS A 191 6.02 3.67 10.17
C CYS A 191 4.78 3.04 9.49
N ASN A 192 4.73 1.71 9.40
CA ASN A 192 3.56 1.00 8.86
C ASN A 192 2.28 1.27 9.66
N ARG A 193 2.39 1.43 11.00
CA ARG A 193 1.24 1.80 11.85
C ARG A 193 0.79 3.23 11.60
N GLU A 194 1.72 4.17 11.44
CA GLU A 194 1.40 5.56 11.10
C GLU A 194 0.75 5.67 9.72
N MET A 195 1.32 5.00 8.72
CA MET A 195 0.74 4.89 7.38
C MET A 195 -0.68 4.31 7.44
N GLY A 196 -0.88 3.21 8.20
CA GLY A 196 -2.19 2.60 8.37
C GLY A 196 -3.23 3.52 9.02
N LYS A 197 -2.80 4.46 9.87
CA LYS A 197 -3.67 5.50 10.43
C LYS A 197 -4.08 6.50 9.34
N GLY A 198 -3.13 7.04 8.57
CA GLY A 198 -3.45 7.97 7.48
C GLY A 198 -4.36 7.35 6.41
N VAL A 199 -4.12 6.08 6.07
CA VAL A 199 -4.98 5.30 5.17
C VAL A 199 -6.41 5.16 5.71
N ARG A 200 -6.56 4.88 7.01
CA ARG A 200 -7.87 4.77 7.65
C ARG A 200 -8.64 6.09 7.63
N ASP A 201 -7.96 7.18 7.95
CA ASP A 201 -8.56 8.51 8.02
C ASP A 201 -9.10 8.93 6.63
N ASP A 202 -8.33 8.69 5.56
CA ASP A 202 -8.74 8.96 4.18
C ASP A 202 -9.87 8.04 3.70
N ILE A 203 -9.88 6.77 4.10
CA ILE A 203 -11.00 5.85 3.81
C ILE A 203 -12.29 6.36 4.45
N HIS A 204 -12.25 6.83 5.71
CA HIS A 204 -13.43 7.40 6.36
C HIS A 204 -13.92 8.67 5.65
N LEU A 205 -12.99 9.53 5.21
CA LEU A 205 -13.34 10.71 4.43
C LEU A 205 -14.01 10.35 3.10
N LEU A 206 -13.53 9.30 2.42
CA LEU A 206 -14.16 8.77 1.21
C LEU A 206 -15.57 8.21 1.50
N GLU A 207 -15.73 7.48 2.60
CA GLU A 207 -17.03 6.96 3.05
C GLU A 207 -18.04 8.08 3.37
N ASP A 208 -17.60 9.13 4.06
CA ASP A 208 -18.42 10.31 4.33
C ASP A 208 -18.88 11.00 3.04
N GLN A 209 -18.04 11.03 2.01
CA GLN A 209 -18.40 11.60 0.71
C GLN A 209 -19.40 10.72 -0.03
N ILE A 210 -19.23 9.40 0.01
CA ILE A 210 -20.23 8.46 -0.51
C ILE A 210 -21.57 8.69 0.21
N LEU A 211 -21.55 8.80 1.54
CA LEU A 211 -22.74 9.08 2.34
C LEU A 211 -23.38 10.43 2.01
N LYS A 212 -22.62 11.50 1.72
CA LYS A 212 -23.17 12.79 1.26
C LYS A 212 -23.91 12.67 -0.07
N HIS A 213 -23.39 11.86 -1.00
CA HIS A 213 -24.06 11.60 -2.28
C HIS A 213 -25.33 10.75 -2.10
N VAL A 214 -25.36 9.87 -1.10
CA VAL A 214 -26.55 9.07 -0.72
C VAL A 214 -27.57 9.89 0.08
N GLY A 215 -27.12 10.76 0.99
CA GLY A 215 -27.97 11.56 1.89
C GLY A 215 -28.76 12.67 1.18
N LYS A 216 -28.21 13.27 0.11
CA LYS A 216 -28.99 14.14 -0.81
C LYS A 216 -30.18 13.41 -1.44
N LYS A 217 -30.19 12.08 -1.45
CA LYS A 217 -31.28 11.24 -1.97
C LYS A 217 -32.42 11.07 -0.96
N ILE A 218 -32.17 11.28 0.35
CA ILE A 218 -33.18 11.14 1.41
C ILE A 218 -33.92 12.47 1.61
N THR A 219 -33.21 13.60 1.61
CA THR A 219 -33.86 14.92 1.74
C THR A 219 -34.72 15.29 0.52
N MET A 220 -34.33 14.91 -0.70
CA MET A 220 -35.17 15.14 -1.89
C MET A 220 -36.41 14.23 -1.99
N LYS A 221 -36.60 13.26 -1.08
CA LYS A 221 -37.78 12.39 -1.04
C LYS A 221 -38.80 12.75 0.04
N LEU A 222 -38.49 13.72 0.91
CA LEU A 222 -39.36 14.11 2.02
C LEU A 222 -40.16 15.41 1.78
N ASP A 223 -39.98 16.06 0.63
CA ASP A 223 -40.67 17.32 0.27
C ASP A 223 -41.72 17.16 -0.85
N ASN A 224 -42.33 15.97 -1.00
CA ASN A 224 -43.47 15.74 -1.91
C ASN A 224 -44.69 15.20 -1.14
#